data_AF-A0A2E8K2V4-F1
#
_entry.id   AF-A0A2E8K2V4-F1
#
_cell.length_a   1.000
_cell.length_b   1.000
_cell.length_c   1.000
_cell.angle_alpha   90.00
_cell.angle_beta   90.00
_cell.angle_gamma   90.00
#
_symmetry.space_group_name_H-M   'P 1'
#
loop_
_entity.id
_entity.type
_entity.pdbx_description
1 polymer ?
#
loop_
_entity_poly.entity_id
_entity_poly.type
_entity_poly.pdbx_seq_one_letter_code
_entity_poly.pdbx_strand_id
1 'polypeptide(L)'
;MAVQVRVRNFQSIEDASVTIDGLTVVTGANHSGKTAFMRAIRGVFTNAPPGPLVRHGCAHLSVALTFDDGTSVLWEKGWEKPGRKGKTINRYTVNGKQIATVGRGVPPEVEELGVREISAASDRVWPQIAQQFDGTLFLVNRPGSAIAEALSDVKRVGALSTALKASEKDRRATNAELKIRRKDIEVNKISVERFDGLDSVSGQVQLLGEGLADVEALVSEMGEITKLRDRHVAATQDAEALDGFDPAMIPDTKAVKIQQGIVKVRGYADRLRKARAVRDRLQGFEEITLPNPARLAEIKSQRSAVEALKKRLAAGRKEDAFQQDALNESTTALAEAEAEVQRLLGERGICPTCNTIHEGAHP
;
A
#
# COMPACT_ATOMS: atom_id res chain seq x y z
N MET A 1 -57.32 6.29 13.48
CA MET A 1 -56.68 5.31 12.60
C MET A 1 -56.55 4.02 13.37
N ALA A 2 -57.38 3.04 13.05
CA ALA A 2 -57.41 1.77 13.77
C ALA A 2 -56.36 0.82 13.19
N VAL A 3 -55.63 0.12 14.06
CA VAL A 3 -54.61 -0.87 13.68
C VAL A 3 -54.94 -2.21 14.31
N GLN A 4 -55.21 -3.21 13.48
CA GLN A 4 -55.36 -4.58 13.94
C GLN A 4 -54.00 -5.27 13.98
N VAL A 5 -53.61 -5.74 15.15
CA VAL A 5 -52.34 -6.42 15.38
C VAL A 5 -52.61 -7.87 15.76
N ARG A 6 -51.98 -8.81 15.04
CA ARG A 6 -51.99 -10.23 15.38
C ARG A 6 -50.58 -10.76 15.55
N VAL A 7 -50.30 -11.35 16.70
CA VAL A 7 -49.00 -11.91 17.06
C VAL A 7 -49.16 -13.39 17.32
N ARG A 8 -48.37 -14.23 16.63
CA ARG A 8 -48.30 -15.66 16.90
C ARG A 8 -46.89 -16.14 17.18
N ASN A 9 -46.77 -17.11 18.08
CA ASN A 9 -45.54 -17.80 18.45
C ASN A 9 -44.39 -16.85 18.83
N PHE A 10 -44.69 -15.75 19.52
CA PHE A 10 -43.72 -14.75 19.94
C PHE A 10 -43.52 -14.81 21.46
N GLN A 11 -42.37 -15.31 21.91
CA GLN A 11 -42.04 -15.44 23.34
C GLN A 11 -43.16 -16.14 24.13
N SER A 12 -43.78 -15.45 25.10
CA SER A 12 -44.87 -15.99 25.91
C SER A 12 -46.23 -16.05 25.18
N ILE A 13 -46.34 -15.46 23.98
CA ILE A 13 -47.58 -15.35 23.20
C ILE A 13 -47.68 -16.51 22.21
N GLU A 14 -48.77 -17.26 22.28
CA GLU A 14 -49.12 -18.32 21.33
C GLU A 14 -49.90 -17.77 20.12
N ASP A 15 -51.06 -17.14 20.37
CA ASP A 15 -51.82 -16.34 19.41
C ASP A 15 -52.54 -15.23 20.18
N ALA A 16 -52.31 -13.97 19.80
CA ALA A 16 -52.99 -12.83 20.36
C ALA A 16 -53.38 -11.86 19.25
N SER A 17 -54.62 -11.38 19.28
CA SER A 17 -55.13 -10.37 18.35
C SER A 17 -55.69 -9.20 19.14
N VAL A 18 -55.22 -7.98 18.86
CA VAL A 18 -55.65 -6.75 19.51
C VAL A 18 -55.92 -5.71 18.44
N THR A 19 -57.07 -5.06 18.52
CA THR A 19 -57.37 -3.86 17.72
C THR A 19 -57.02 -2.65 18.55
N ILE A 20 -56.10 -1.83 18.04
CA ILE A 20 -55.70 -0.57 18.62
C ILE A 20 -56.49 0.52 17.91
N ASP A 21 -57.41 1.17 18.62
CA ASP A 21 -58.15 2.31 18.13
C ASP A 21 -58.22 3.39 19.21
N GLY A 22 -57.82 4.61 18.85
CA GLY A 22 -57.63 5.72 19.79
C GLY A 22 -56.79 5.34 21.01
N LEU A 23 -57.32 5.57 22.20
CA LEU A 23 -56.69 5.17 23.46
C LEU A 23 -57.08 3.72 23.81
N THR A 24 -56.17 2.78 23.55
CA THR A 24 -56.34 1.37 23.91
C THR A 24 -55.44 1.00 25.09
N VAL A 25 -56.03 0.54 26.19
CA VAL A 25 -55.28 0.17 27.41
C VAL A 25 -55.22 -1.35 27.56
N VAL A 26 -54.01 -1.91 27.52
CA VAL A 26 -53.78 -3.35 27.72
C VAL A 26 -53.44 -3.64 29.18
N THR A 27 -54.36 -4.25 29.92
CA THR A 27 -54.20 -4.61 31.33
C THR A 27 -54.01 -6.12 31.52
N GLY A 28 -53.58 -6.56 32.71
CA GLY A 28 -53.34 -7.97 33.01
C GLY A 28 -52.29 -8.17 34.10
N ALA A 29 -52.09 -9.41 34.55
CA ALA A 29 -51.07 -9.75 35.54
C ALA A 29 -49.65 -9.44 35.02
N ASN A 30 -48.68 -9.29 35.94
CA ASN A 30 -47.27 -9.22 35.56
C ASN A 30 -46.86 -10.53 34.86
N HIS A 31 -45.96 -10.44 33.86
CA HIS A 31 -45.51 -11.57 33.05
C HIS A 31 -46.57 -12.22 32.12
N SER A 32 -47.73 -11.58 31.94
CA SER A 32 -48.78 -12.03 31.00
C SER A 32 -48.43 -11.87 29.51
N GLY A 33 -47.28 -11.27 29.19
CA GLY A 33 -46.86 -11.05 27.80
C GLY A 33 -47.14 -9.64 27.24
N LYS A 34 -47.62 -8.69 28.05
CA LYS A 34 -47.83 -7.29 27.63
C LYS A 34 -46.58 -6.65 27.01
N THR A 35 -45.43 -6.78 27.68
CA THR A 35 -44.14 -6.30 27.15
C THR A 35 -43.70 -7.10 25.92
N ALA A 36 -43.98 -8.40 25.86
CA ALA A 36 -43.68 -9.22 24.69
C ALA A 36 -44.49 -8.78 23.46
N PHE A 37 -45.75 -8.38 23.65
CA PHE A 37 -46.60 -7.86 22.60
C PHE A 37 -46.05 -6.56 22.00
N MET A 38 -45.68 -5.59 22.85
CA MET A 38 -45.03 -4.35 22.40
C MET A 38 -43.69 -4.62 21.68
N ARG A 39 -42.91 -5.59 22.15
CA ARG A 39 -41.67 -6.02 21.49
C ARG A 39 -41.92 -6.67 20.13
N ALA A 40 -43.03 -7.41 19.97
CA ALA A 40 -43.41 -8.02 18.70
C ALA A 40 -43.72 -6.95 17.65
N ILE A 41 -44.51 -5.93 18.01
CA ILE A 41 -44.82 -4.78 17.15
C ILE A 41 -43.53 -4.05 16.75
N ARG A 42 -42.67 -3.70 17.72
CA ARG A 42 -41.38 -3.06 17.44
C ARG A 42 -40.48 -3.92 16.54
N GLY A 43 -40.55 -5.25 16.68
CA GLY A 43 -39.79 -6.20 15.88
C GLY A 43 -40.05 -6.07 14.37
N VAL A 44 -41.29 -5.77 13.98
CA VAL A 44 -41.69 -5.55 12.58
C VAL A 44 -40.87 -4.42 11.95
N PHE A 45 -40.73 -3.30 12.66
CA PHE A 45 -40.06 -2.09 12.18
C PHE A 45 -38.54 -2.06 12.40
N THR A 46 -37.96 -3.13 12.96
CA THR A 46 -36.52 -3.19 13.25
C THR A 46 -35.82 -4.40 12.66
N ASN A 47 -36.59 -5.34 12.08
CA ASN A 47 -36.11 -6.67 11.73
C ASN A 47 -35.27 -7.27 12.88
N ALA A 48 -35.83 -7.24 14.10
CA ALA A 48 -35.12 -7.47 15.35
C ALA A 48 -34.13 -8.66 15.26
N PRO A 49 -32.88 -8.52 15.74
CA PRO A 49 -31.82 -9.50 15.51
C PRO A 49 -32.20 -10.90 16.04
N PRO A 50 -31.57 -11.97 15.54
CA PRO A 50 -31.87 -13.33 15.96
C PRO A 50 -31.57 -13.50 17.46
N GLY A 51 -32.63 -13.48 18.27
CA GLY A 51 -32.64 -13.79 19.69
C GLY A 51 -33.76 -14.78 20.03
N PRO A 52 -34.04 -15.06 21.31
CA PRO A 52 -35.18 -15.88 21.73
C PRO A 52 -36.50 -15.09 21.52
N LEU A 53 -36.87 -14.89 20.25
CA LEU A 53 -38.11 -14.24 19.83
C LEU A 53 -39.19 -15.27 19.57
N VAL A 54 -38.85 -16.38 18.90
CA VAL A 54 -39.77 -17.48 18.64
C VAL A 54 -40.08 -18.21 19.95
N ARG A 55 -41.37 -18.44 20.22
CA ARG A 55 -41.86 -19.24 21.35
C ARG A 55 -41.22 -20.63 21.35
N HIS A 56 -40.85 -21.12 22.53
CA HIS A 56 -40.26 -22.45 22.67
C HIS A 56 -41.16 -23.54 22.08
N GLY A 57 -40.58 -24.44 21.28
CA GLY A 57 -41.30 -25.51 20.59
C GLY A 57 -41.87 -25.11 19.22
N CYS A 58 -41.92 -23.82 18.88
CA CYS A 58 -42.40 -23.34 17.58
C CYS A 58 -41.26 -23.22 16.55
N ALA A 59 -41.59 -23.29 15.26
CA ALA A 59 -40.63 -23.15 14.16
C ALA A 59 -40.31 -21.68 13.85
N HIS A 60 -41.34 -20.86 13.71
CA HIS A 60 -41.25 -19.44 13.39
C HIS A 60 -42.36 -18.65 14.10
N LEU A 61 -42.13 -17.34 14.23
CA LEU A 61 -43.11 -16.35 14.68
C LEU A 61 -43.75 -15.66 13.48
N SER A 62 -44.94 -15.10 13.70
CA SER A 62 -45.61 -14.22 12.73
C SER A 62 -46.23 -13.01 13.43
N VAL A 63 -46.00 -11.82 12.91
CA VAL A 63 -46.66 -10.58 13.37
C VAL A 63 -47.33 -9.93 12.17
N ALA A 64 -48.65 -9.79 12.23
CA ALA A 64 -49.45 -9.13 11.22
C ALA A 64 -49.98 -7.79 11.74
N LEU A 65 -49.80 -6.73 10.98
CA LEU A 65 -50.36 -5.40 11.20
C LEU A 65 -51.29 -5.09 10.02
N THR A 66 -52.53 -4.70 10.30
CA THR A 66 -53.50 -4.25 9.29
C THR A 66 -54.00 -2.87 9.70
N PHE A 67 -53.76 -1.90 8.84
CA PHE A 67 -54.17 -0.51 9.01
C PHE A 67 -55.51 -0.27 8.30
N ASP A 68 -56.25 0.75 8.72
CA ASP A 68 -57.56 1.09 8.17
C ASP A 68 -57.51 1.68 6.75
N ASP A 69 -56.35 2.19 6.32
CA ASP A 69 -56.06 2.63 4.96
C ASP A 69 -55.88 1.48 3.95
N GLY A 70 -56.02 0.23 4.41
CA GLY A 70 -55.85 -0.99 3.61
C GLY A 70 -54.41 -1.50 3.59
N THR A 71 -53.47 -0.81 4.21
CA THR A 71 -52.09 -1.25 4.31
C THR A 71 -51.98 -2.45 5.24
N SER A 72 -51.26 -3.50 4.81
CA SER A 72 -51.04 -4.70 5.60
C SER A 72 -49.57 -5.12 5.57
N VAL A 73 -49.03 -5.49 6.73
CA VAL A 73 -47.66 -5.98 6.89
C VAL A 73 -47.69 -7.27 7.68
N LEU A 74 -47.16 -8.35 7.10
CA LEU A 74 -46.90 -9.61 7.78
C LEU A 74 -45.39 -9.83 7.86
N TRP A 75 -44.85 -9.92 9.07
CA TRP A 75 -43.46 -10.26 9.34
C TRP A 75 -43.34 -11.67 9.90
N GLU A 76 -42.53 -12.51 9.27
CA GLU A 76 -42.30 -13.88 9.72
C GLU A 76 -40.81 -14.15 9.89
N LYS A 77 -40.43 -14.73 11.03
CA LYS A 77 -39.03 -14.97 11.40
C LYS A 77 -38.83 -16.26 12.18
N GLY A 78 -37.78 -17.01 11.87
CA GLY A 78 -37.41 -18.24 12.57
C GLY A 78 -36.81 -19.28 11.65
N TRP A 79 -37.33 -20.50 11.71
CA TRP A 79 -36.88 -21.64 10.93
C TRP A 79 -38.07 -22.37 10.31
N GLU A 80 -37.79 -23.10 9.23
CA GLU A 80 -38.75 -23.98 8.57
C GLU A 80 -39.29 -25.06 9.51
N LYS A 81 -38.44 -25.60 10.41
CA LYS A 81 -38.81 -26.64 11.37
C LYS A 81 -38.49 -26.24 12.81
N PRO A 82 -39.25 -26.72 13.81
CA PRO A 82 -38.94 -26.51 15.22
C PRO A 82 -37.53 -26.97 15.60
N GLY A 83 -36.98 -26.38 16.66
CA GLY A 83 -35.64 -26.74 17.16
C GLY A 83 -34.50 -26.22 16.28
N ARG A 84 -34.72 -25.11 15.55
CA ARG A 84 -33.73 -24.46 14.67
C ARG A 84 -33.23 -25.37 13.53
N LYS A 85 -34.14 -26.17 12.97
CA LYS A 85 -33.84 -27.11 11.88
C LYS A 85 -34.38 -26.58 10.55
N GLY A 86 -33.71 -26.91 9.44
CA GLY A 86 -34.10 -26.48 8.09
C GLY A 86 -33.65 -25.06 7.75
N LYS A 87 -34.23 -24.48 6.70
CA LYS A 87 -33.86 -23.14 6.22
C LYS A 87 -34.32 -22.05 7.18
N THR A 88 -33.52 -20.99 7.33
CA THR A 88 -33.93 -19.80 8.07
C THR A 88 -35.03 -19.06 7.33
N ILE A 89 -36.02 -18.59 8.09
CA ILE A 89 -37.11 -17.77 7.60
C ILE A 89 -36.88 -16.35 8.09
N ASN A 90 -36.83 -15.40 7.17
CA ASN A 90 -36.98 -13.97 7.46
C ASN A 90 -37.64 -13.32 6.24
N ARG A 91 -38.95 -13.14 6.30
CA ARG A 91 -39.73 -12.60 5.19
C ARG A 91 -40.75 -11.59 5.66
N TYR A 92 -41.06 -10.68 4.76
CA TYR A 92 -42.12 -9.70 4.92
C TYR A 92 -43.14 -9.90 3.80
N THR A 93 -44.43 -9.68 4.08
CA THR A 93 -45.46 -9.56 3.07
C THR A 93 -46.14 -8.22 3.28
N VAL A 94 -45.97 -7.29 2.34
CA VAL A 94 -46.54 -5.94 2.41
C VAL A 94 -47.58 -5.82 1.31
N ASN A 95 -48.84 -5.54 1.66
CA ASN A 95 -49.95 -5.42 0.71
C ASN A 95 -50.05 -6.60 -0.27
N GLY A 96 -49.80 -7.82 0.24
CA GLY A 96 -49.82 -9.07 -0.56
C GLY A 96 -48.53 -9.35 -1.35
N LYS A 97 -47.59 -8.41 -1.45
CA LYS A 97 -46.28 -8.62 -2.09
C LYS A 97 -45.29 -9.24 -1.11
N GLN A 98 -44.84 -10.46 -1.38
CA GLN A 98 -43.89 -11.17 -0.54
C GLN A 98 -42.44 -10.78 -0.86
N ILE A 99 -41.66 -10.49 0.19
CA ILE A 99 -40.25 -10.14 0.17
C ILE A 99 -39.51 -11.20 0.99
N ALA A 100 -38.90 -12.17 0.29
CA ALA A 100 -38.30 -13.36 0.92
C ALA A 100 -36.81 -13.19 1.30
N THR A 101 -36.10 -12.20 0.73
CA THR A 101 -34.67 -11.99 0.96
C THR A 101 -34.44 -10.71 1.76
N VAL A 102 -34.68 -10.78 3.06
CA VAL A 102 -34.47 -9.65 3.96
C VAL A 102 -33.20 -9.89 4.78
N GLY A 103 -32.19 -9.05 4.54
CA GLY A 103 -30.89 -9.07 5.22
C GLY A 103 -30.97 -8.62 6.69
N ARG A 104 -30.04 -7.76 7.13
CA ARG A 104 -30.03 -7.21 8.50
C ARG A 104 -30.92 -5.97 8.68
N GLY A 105 -31.47 -5.42 7.60
CA GLY A 105 -32.32 -4.22 7.60
C GLY A 105 -33.81 -4.52 7.42
N VAL A 106 -34.62 -3.48 7.36
CA VAL A 106 -36.06 -3.54 7.10
C VAL A 106 -36.31 -3.27 5.61
N PRO A 107 -37.29 -3.91 4.94
CA PRO A 107 -37.60 -3.59 3.56
C PRO A 107 -38.04 -2.13 3.37
N PRO A 108 -37.70 -1.46 2.26
CA PRO A 108 -38.09 -0.06 2.01
C PRO A 108 -39.60 0.17 2.15
N GLU A 109 -40.43 -0.78 1.72
CA GLU A 109 -41.89 -0.69 1.81
C GLU A 109 -42.41 -0.61 3.26
N VAL A 110 -41.66 -1.16 4.22
CA VAL A 110 -42.00 -1.06 5.66
C VAL A 110 -41.40 0.21 6.27
N GLU A 111 -40.26 0.69 5.76
CA GLU A 111 -39.67 1.97 6.18
C GLU A 111 -40.54 3.18 5.77
N GLU A 112 -41.24 3.09 4.64
CA GLU A 112 -42.18 4.11 4.15
C GLU A 112 -43.35 4.37 5.10
N LEU A 113 -43.69 3.41 5.98
CA LEU A 113 -44.69 3.60 7.04
C LEU A 113 -44.26 4.63 8.09
N GLY A 114 -43.01 5.10 8.05
CA GLY A 114 -42.52 6.22 8.86
C GLY A 114 -42.23 5.87 10.33
N VAL A 115 -42.48 4.63 10.74
CA VAL A 115 -42.17 4.13 12.09
C VAL A 115 -40.72 3.65 12.11
N ARG A 116 -39.82 4.51 12.60
CA ARG A 116 -38.38 4.25 12.59
C ARG A 116 -37.67 4.89 13.77
N GLU A 117 -36.48 4.36 14.05
CA GLU A 117 -35.54 4.97 14.97
C GLU A 117 -34.96 6.25 14.36
N ILE A 118 -35.00 7.35 15.12
CA ILE A 118 -34.32 8.59 14.80
C ILE A 118 -32.98 8.61 15.55
N SER A 119 -31.90 8.85 14.82
CA SER A 119 -30.57 9.04 15.41
C SER A 119 -30.32 10.55 15.53
N ALA A 120 -30.10 11.02 16.76
CA ALA A 120 -29.64 12.38 17.03
C ALA A 120 -28.27 12.28 17.72
N ALA A 121 -27.21 12.71 17.04
CA ALA A 121 -25.82 12.56 17.46
C ALA A 121 -25.43 11.11 17.85
N SER A 122 -25.36 10.82 19.15
CA SER A 122 -25.00 9.51 19.74
C SER A 122 -26.21 8.73 20.26
N ASP A 123 -27.41 9.30 20.15
CA ASP A 123 -28.58 8.88 20.91
C ASP A 123 -29.71 8.42 19.98
N ARG A 124 -30.43 7.38 20.39
CA ARG A 124 -31.45 6.72 19.57
C ARG A 124 -32.83 6.97 20.15
N VAL A 125 -33.76 7.42 19.32
CA VAL A 125 -35.12 7.82 19.75
C VAL A 125 -36.16 7.12 18.91
N TRP A 126 -37.24 6.69 19.58
CA TRP A 126 -38.44 6.16 18.94
C TRP A 126 -39.64 7.07 19.27
N PRO A 127 -39.95 8.07 18.44
CA PRO A 127 -41.09 8.95 18.68
C PRO A 127 -42.43 8.19 18.77
N GLN A 128 -42.57 7.15 17.95
CA GLN A 128 -43.82 6.40 17.81
C GLN A 128 -43.96 5.25 18.80
N ILE A 129 -42.86 4.76 19.39
CA ILE A 129 -42.85 3.61 20.30
C ILE A 129 -42.01 3.96 21.53
N ALA A 130 -42.68 4.32 22.62
CA ALA A 130 -42.02 4.52 23.90
C ALA A 130 -41.47 3.19 24.44
N GLN A 131 -40.21 3.20 24.88
CA GLN A 131 -39.64 2.07 25.62
C GLN A 131 -40.16 2.09 27.07
N GLN A 132 -40.22 0.92 27.71
CA GLN A 132 -40.52 0.83 29.13
C GLN A 132 -39.45 1.62 29.90
N PHE A 133 -39.89 2.63 30.68
CA PHE A 133 -39.07 3.62 31.42
C PHE A 133 -37.61 3.21 31.60
N ASP A 134 -36.74 3.72 30.73
CA ASP A 134 -35.28 3.59 30.79
C ASP A 134 -34.62 4.78 31.52
N GLY A 135 -35.42 5.68 32.08
CA GLY A 135 -34.97 6.89 32.77
C GLY A 135 -34.73 8.09 31.85
N THR A 136 -34.90 7.97 30.53
CA THR A 136 -34.65 9.06 29.58
C THR A 136 -35.93 9.56 28.90
N LEU A 137 -36.47 10.66 29.40
CA LEU A 137 -37.60 11.35 28.76
C LEU A 137 -37.06 12.29 27.66
N PHE A 138 -37.55 12.13 26.43
CA PHE A 138 -37.04 12.83 25.24
C PHE A 138 -36.95 14.35 25.39
N LEU A 139 -37.93 14.98 26.05
CA LEU A 139 -37.98 16.44 26.23
C LEU A 139 -37.45 16.94 27.60
N VAL A 140 -37.21 16.04 28.56
CA VAL A 140 -36.89 16.45 29.95
C VAL A 140 -35.42 16.20 30.27
N ASN A 141 -34.86 15.08 29.81
CA ASN A 141 -33.52 14.63 30.21
C ASN A 141 -32.51 14.70 29.05
N ARG A 142 -32.80 15.45 27.98
CA ARG A 142 -31.94 15.54 26.78
C ARG A 142 -31.45 16.96 26.53
N PRO A 143 -30.21 17.12 26.05
CA PRO A 143 -29.68 18.44 25.70
C PRO A 143 -30.45 19.03 24.52
N GLY A 144 -30.69 20.35 24.55
CA GLY A 144 -31.48 21.05 23.52
C GLY A 144 -30.94 20.92 22.10
N SER A 145 -29.63 20.68 21.93
CA SER A 145 -29.01 20.37 20.64
C SER A 145 -29.48 19.05 20.04
N ALA A 146 -29.60 17.99 20.85
CA ALA A 146 -30.07 16.67 20.40
C ALA A 146 -31.57 16.70 20.06
N ILE A 147 -32.35 17.50 20.79
CA ILE A 147 -33.76 17.74 20.51
C ILE A 147 -33.91 18.47 19.16
N ALA A 148 -33.18 19.58 18.97
CA ALA A 148 -33.20 20.34 17.72
C ALA A 148 -32.74 19.51 16.51
N GLU A 149 -31.75 18.63 16.68
CA GLU A 149 -31.28 17.69 15.65
C GLU A 149 -32.32 16.62 15.29
N ALA A 150 -32.99 16.03 16.28
CA ALA A 150 -34.08 15.06 16.03
C ALA A 150 -35.29 15.70 15.32
N LEU A 151 -35.53 16.99 15.55
CA LEU A 151 -36.62 17.77 14.94
C LEU A 151 -36.26 18.36 13.57
N SER A 152 -34.97 18.58 13.29
CA SER A 152 -34.49 19.18 12.04
C SER A 152 -34.07 18.10 11.05
N ASP A 153 -34.91 17.85 10.02
CA ASP A 153 -34.63 17.00 8.84
C ASP A 153 -33.56 15.89 9.05
N VAL A 154 -33.98 14.83 9.74
CA VAL A 154 -33.17 13.67 10.15
C VAL A 154 -32.31 13.11 9.00
N LYS A 155 -32.79 13.18 7.76
CA LYS A 155 -32.04 12.68 6.59
C LYS A 155 -30.87 13.62 6.23
N ARG A 156 -31.10 14.93 6.20
CA ARG A 156 -30.09 15.92 5.82
C ARG A 156 -29.03 16.10 6.89
N VAL A 157 -29.41 16.12 8.17
CA VAL A 157 -28.45 16.26 9.28
C VAL A 157 -27.63 14.98 9.46
N GLY A 158 -28.24 13.79 9.30
CA GLY A 158 -27.51 12.52 9.32
C GLY A 158 -26.47 12.41 8.21
N ALA A 159 -26.80 12.84 6.99
CA ALA A 159 -25.86 12.88 5.87
C ALA A 159 -24.68 13.82 6.14
N LEU A 160 -24.95 15.03 6.64
CA LEU A 160 -23.91 16.02 6.99
C LEU A 160 -23.01 15.52 8.12
N SER A 161 -23.58 14.90 9.16
CA SER A 161 -22.82 14.31 10.28
C SER A 161 -21.93 13.16 9.82
N THR A 162 -22.41 12.33 8.89
CA THR A 162 -21.63 11.23 8.32
C THR A 162 -20.49 11.75 7.43
N ALA A 163 -20.76 12.74 6.59
CA ALA A 163 -19.74 13.40 5.77
C ALA A 163 -18.65 14.04 6.64
N LEU A 164 -19.04 14.78 7.68
CA LEU A 164 -18.11 15.41 8.61
C LEU A 164 -17.22 14.37 9.34
N LYS A 165 -17.79 13.24 9.77
CA LYS A 165 -17.01 12.14 10.37
C LYS A 165 -16.01 11.53 9.40
N ALA A 166 -16.38 11.38 8.14
CA ALA A 166 -15.47 10.88 7.11
C ALA A 166 -14.32 11.87 6.86
N SER A 167 -14.62 13.15 6.66
CA SER A 167 -13.61 14.19 6.45
C SER A 167 -12.65 14.33 7.64
N GLU A 168 -13.16 14.26 8.88
CA GLU A 168 -12.30 14.27 10.08
C GLU A 168 -11.39 13.05 10.18
N LYS A 169 -11.86 11.88 9.75
CA LYS A 169 -11.04 10.66 9.71
C LYS A 169 -9.92 10.80 8.68
N ASP A 170 -10.24 11.31 7.49
CA ASP A 170 -9.28 11.50 6.41
C ASP A 170 -8.21 12.52 6.82
N ARG A 171 -8.62 13.67 7.39
CA ARG A 171 -7.69 14.68 7.94
C ARG A 171 -6.70 14.09 8.93
N ARG A 172 -7.16 13.25 9.87
CA ARG A 172 -6.28 12.60 10.86
C ARG A 172 -5.31 11.61 10.23
N ALA A 173 -5.76 10.86 9.23
CA ALA A 173 -4.91 9.92 8.50
C ALA A 173 -3.79 10.66 7.74
N THR A 174 -4.14 11.70 6.98
CA THR A 174 -3.18 12.52 6.23
C THR A 174 -2.16 13.19 7.15
N ASN A 175 -2.61 13.70 8.31
CA ASN A 175 -1.71 14.35 9.26
C ASN A 175 -0.74 13.37 9.93
N ALA A 176 -1.18 12.13 10.19
CA ALA A 176 -0.30 11.06 10.68
C ALA A 176 0.76 10.67 9.63
N GLU A 177 0.36 10.57 8.36
CA GLU A 177 1.26 10.26 7.25
C GLU A 177 2.30 11.36 7.03
N LEU A 178 1.90 12.63 7.07
CA LEU A 178 2.81 13.77 6.99
C LEU A 178 3.90 13.75 8.07
N LYS A 179 3.53 13.35 9.30
CA LYS A 179 4.50 13.26 10.40
C LYS A 179 5.55 12.18 10.16
N ILE A 180 5.16 11.06 9.55
CA ILE A 180 6.09 9.98 9.18
C ILE A 180 7.01 10.46 8.06
N ARG A 181 6.45 11.01 6.97
CA ARG A 181 7.22 11.50 5.82
C ARG A 181 8.25 12.57 6.20
N ARG A 182 7.88 13.51 7.08
CA ARG A 182 8.83 14.51 7.62
C ARG A 182 10.01 13.86 8.34
N LYS A 183 9.77 12.78 9.09
CA LYS A 183 10.83 12.05 9.79
C LYS A 183 11.73 11.32 8.80
N ASP A 184 11.17 10.73 7.75
CA ASP A 184 11.93 10.01 6.73
C ASP A 184 12.84 10.95 5.92
N ILE A 185 12.34 12.16 5.58
CA ILE A 185 13.15 13.20 4.95
C ILE A 185 14.34 13.60 5.84
N GLU A 186 14.12 13.79 7.14
CA GLU A 186 15.22 14.15 8.05
C GLU A 186 16.28 13.03 8.10
N VAL A 187 15.86 11.77 8.16
CA VAL A 187 16.77 10.60 8.15
C VAL A 187 17.53 10.50 6.83
N ASN A 188 16.85 10.73 5.70
CA ASN A 188 17.47 10.69 4.38
C ASN A 188 18.45 11.85 4.19
N LYS A 189 18.10 13.06 4.65
CA LYS A 189 18.99 14.22 4.62
C LYS A 189 20.29 13.96 5.38
N ILE A 190 20.21 13.45 6.61
CA ILE A 190 21.39 13.04 7.39
C ILE A 190 22.20 11.96 6.65
N SER A 191 21.52 11.03 5.97
CA SER A 191 22.19 9.98 5.20
C SER A 191 22.90 10.53 3.97
N VAL A 192 22.36 11.54 3.30
CA VAL A 192 22.98 12.23 2.15
C VAL A 192 24.17 13.08 2.61
N GLU A 193 24.04 13.80 3.73
CA GLU A 193 25.13 14.62 4.31
C GLU A 193 26.39 13.78 4.64
N ARG A 194 26.24 12.49 5.00
CA ARG A 194 27.39 11.59 5.22
C ARG A 194 28.27 11.37 3.99
N PHE A 195 27.75 11.64 2.81
CA PHE A 195 28.48 11.50 1.55
C PHE A 195 28.87 12.86 0.96
N ASP A 196 28.76 13.94 1.75
CA ASP A 196 29.24 15.25 1.35
C ASP A 196 30.77 15.22 1.11
N GLY A 197 31.23 15.90 0.07
CA GLY A 197 32.63 15.85 -0.40
C GLY A 197 32.98 14.67 -1.31
N LEU A 198 32.10 13.68 -1.53
CA LEU A 198 32.36 12.61 -2.51
C LEU A 198 32.39 13.12 -3.96
N ASP A 199 31.69 14.23 -4.23
CA ASP A 199 31.62 14.87 -5.55
C ASP A 199 32.99 15.42 -5.99
N SER A 200 33.80 15.96 -5.08
CA SER A 200 35.16 16.46 -5.39
C SER A 200 36.15 15.32 -5.65
N VAL A 201 36.03 14.22 -4.90
CA VAL A 201 36.82 13.00 -5.07
C VAL A 201 36.46 12.29 -6.38
N SER A 202 35.21 12.38 -6.84
CA SER A 202 34.77 11.77 -8.10
C SER A 202 35.57 12.26 -9.31
N GLY A 203 35.96 13.53 -9.36
CA GLY A 203 36.77 14.07 -10.46
C GLY A 203 38.18 13.46 -10.48
N GLN A 204 38.79 13.32 -9.31
CA GLN A 204 40.12 12.72 -9.15
C GLN A 204 40.11 11.23 -9.48
N VAL A 205 39.06 10.50 -9.09
CA VAL A 205 38.91 9.07 -9.38
C VAL A 205 38.74 8.82 -10.89
N GLN A 206 38.09 9.74 -11.61
CA GLN A 206 37.94 9.63 -13.07
C GLN A 206 39.29 9.82 -13.77
N LEU A 207 40.06 10.85 -13.40
CA LEU A 207 41.41 11.10 -13.92
C LEU A 207 42.38 9.94 -13.61
N LEU A 208 42.35 9.42 -12.38
CA LEU A 208 43.11 8.22 -12.00
C LEU A 208 42.69 7.00 -12.82
N GLY A 209 41.41 6.91 -13.19
CA GLY A 209 40.87 5.83 -14.00
C GLY A 209 41.35 5.86 -15.44
N GLU A 210 41.46 7.05 -16.03
CA GLU A 210 42.03 7.27 -17.36
C GLU A 210 43.53 6.92 -17.35
N GLY A 211 44.29 7.43 -16.39
CA GLY A 211 45.72 7.12 -16.25
C GLY A 211 46.00 5.63 -16.01
N LEU A 212 45.12 4.91 -15.30
CA LEU A 212 45.23 3.46 -15.15
C LEU A 212 45.05 2.72 -16.48
N ALA A 213 44.14 3.17 -17.34
CA ALA A 213 43.93 2.56 -18.66
C ALA A 213 45.16 2.75 -19.56
N ASP A 214 45.79 3.93 -19.51
CA ASP A 214 47.02 4.21 -20.24
C ASP A 214 48.18 3.33 -19.76
N VAL A 215 48.32 3.15 -18.44
CA VAL A 215 49.35 2.27 -17.86
C VAL A 215 49.12 0.81 -18.26
N GLU A 216 47.88 0.33 -18.30
CA GLU A 216 47.57 -1.02 -18.77
C GLU A 216 47.93 -1.23 -20.24
N ALA A 217 47.63 -0.25 -21.11
CA ALA A 217 48.01 -0.29 -22.51
C ALA A 217 49.53 -0.38 -22.68
N LEU A 218 50.28 0.46 -21.96
CA LEU A 218 51.75 0.46 -21.98
C LEU A 218 52.34 -0.85 -21.47
N VAL A 219 51.80 -1.42 -20.39
CA VAL A 219 52.22 -2.73 -19.87
C VAL A 219 51.97 -3.84 -20.90
N SER A 220 50.84 -3.77 -21.62
CA SER A 220 50.55 -4.73 -22.69
C SER A 220 51.53 -4.61 -23.86
N GLU A 221 51.86 -3.40 -24.29
CA GLU A 221 52.84 -3.16 -25.35
C GLU A 221 54.25 -3.62 -24.94
N MET A 222 54.66 -3.34 -23.70
CA MET A 222 55.91 -3.85 -23.15
C MET A 222 55.95 -5.38 -23.09
N GLY A 223 54.81 -6.02 -22.82
CA GLY A 223 54.65 -7.48 -22.87
C GLY A 223 54.92 -8.04 -24.27
N GLU A 224 54.53 -7.33 -25.32
CA GLU A 224 54.83 -7.73 -26.70
C GLU A 224 56.31 -7.51 -27.04
N ILE A 225 56.91 -6.39 -26.61
CA ILE A 225 58.33 -6.11 -26.82
C ILE A 225 59.22 -7.13 -26.10
N THR A 226 58.88 -7.53 -24.88
CA THR A 226 59.63 -8.55 -24.13
C THR A 226 59.56 -9.92 -24.80
N LYS A 227 58.39 -10.34 -25.31
CA LYS A 227 58.27 -11.56 -26.14
C LYS A 227 59.14 -11.49 -27.40
N LEU A 228 59.20 -10.34 -28.06
CA LEU A 228 60.04 -10.13 -29.24
C LEU A 228 61.53 -10.21 -28.91
N ARG A 229 61.95 -9.61 -27.79
CA ARG A 229 63.32 -9.73 -27.25
C ARG A 229 63.66 -11.18 -26.97
N ASP A 230 62.80 -11.93 -26.27
CA ASP A 230 63.08 -13.31 -25.90
C ASP A 230 63.21 -14.21 -27.14
N ARG A 231 62.36 -13.98 -28.16
CA ARG A 231 62.48 -14.61 -29.48
C ARG A 231 63.79 -14.24 -30.19
N HIS A 232 64.22 -12.98 -30.07
CA HIS A 232 65.49 -12.56 -30.62
C HIS A 232 66.64 -13.29 -29.93
N VAL A 233 66.71 -13.28 -28.60
CA VAL A 233 67.76 -13.93 -27.82
C VAL A 233 67.88 -15.40 -28.22
N ALA A 234 66.76 -16.13 -28.27
CA ALA A 234 66.71 -17.52 -28.73
C ALA A 234 67.26 -17.68 -30.17
N ALA A 235 66.84 -16.82 -31.10
CA ALA A 235 67.32 -16.87 -32.48
C ALA A 235 68.82 -16.52 -32.63
N THR A 236 69.36 -15.66 -31.77
CA THR A 236 70.81 -15.39 -31.71
C THR A 236 71.59 -16.57 -31.13
N GLN A 237 71.10 -17.21 -30.08
CA GLN A 237 71.70 -18.43 -29.53
C GLN A 237 71.71 -19.57 -30.56
N ASP A 238 70.61 -19.73 -31.30
CA ASP A 238 70.52 -20.68 -32.42
C ASP A 238 71.54 -20.36 -33.52
N ALA A 239 71.76 -19.07 -33.81
CA ALA A 239 72.73 -18.63 -34.82
C ALA A 239 74.19 -18.80 -34.35
N GLU A 240 74.49 -18.54 -33.08
CA GLU A 240 75.81 -18.78 -32.47
C GLU A 240 76.12 -20.28 -32.38
N ALA A 241 75.14 -21.13 -32.09
CA ALA A 241 75.29 -22.58 -32.15
C ALA A 241 75.63 -23.09 -33.57
N LEU A 242 75.29 -22.31 -34.60
CA LEU A 242 75.62 -22.57 -36.01
C LEU A 242 76.90 -21.85 -36.46
N ASP A 243 77.46 -20.94 -35.64
CA ASP A 243 78.66 -20.18 -35.96
C ASP A 243 79.90 -21.03 -35.60
N GLY A 244 80.49 -21.65 -36.63
CA GLY A 244 81.48 -22.71 -36.50
C GLY A 244 81.23 -23.90 -37.43
N PHE A 245 80.08 -23.93 -38.11
CA PHE A 245 79.82 -24.88 -39.18
C PHE A 245 80.49 -24.41 -40.48
N ASP A 246 81.66 -24.94 -40.79
CA ASP A 246 82.38 -24.66 -42.04
C ASP A 246 81.62 -25.29 -43.24
N PRO A 247 81.09 -24.51 -44.20
CA PRO A 247 80.37 -25.02 -45.35
C PRO A 247 81.24 -25.85 -46.32
N ALA A 248 82.56 -25.89 -46.13
CA ALA A 248 83.50 -26.56 -47.02
C ALA A 248 83.69 -28.08 -46.76
N MET A 249 83.15 -28.64 -45.67
CA MET A 249 83.22 -30.09 -45.39
C MET A 249 81.88 -30.78 -45.68
N ILE A 250 81.46 -30.78 -46.94
CA ILE A 250 80.28 -31.53 -47.40
C ILE A 250 80.78 -32.75 -48.17
N PRO A 251 80.65 -33.99 -47.64
CA PRO A 251 80.88 -35.19 -48.43
C PRO A 251 79.88 -35.23 -49.58
N ASP A 252 80.45 -35.33 -50.77
CA ASP A 252 79.80 -35.30 -52.06
C ASP A 252 78.79 -36.47 -52.18
N THR A 253 77.50 -36.14 -52.32
CA THR A 253 76.58 -36.71 -53.33
C THR A 253 75.10 -36.38 -53.01
N LYS A 254 74.38 -35.96 -54.08
CA LYS A 254 72.91 -35.75 -54.25
C LYS A 254 72.41 -34.30 -54.11
N ALA A 255 72.55 -33.59 -55.22
CA ALA A 255 72.23 -32.20 -55.54
C ALA A 255 70.73 -31.77 -55.50
N VAL A 256 69.87 -32.37 -54.68
CA VAL A 256 68.47 -31.92 -54.52
C VAL A 256 68.20 -31.33 -53.12
N LYS A 257 68.93 -31.76 -52.08
CA LYS A 257 68.85 -31.17 -50.73
C LYS A 257 69.58 -29.83 -50.60
N ILE A 258 70.55 -29.56 -51.47
CA ILE A 258 71.40 -28.35 -51.43
C ILE A 258 70.63 -27.10 -51.84
N GLN A 259 69.71 -27.19 -52.83
CA GLN A 259 68.86 -26.04 -53.20
C GLN A 259 67.92 -25.62 -52.06
N GLN A 260 67.36 -26.60 -51.33
CA GLN A 260 66.53 -26.33 -50.14
C GLN A 260 67.37 -25.80 -48.96
N GLY A 261 68.61 -26.26 -48.82
CA GLY A 261 69.56 -25.77 -47.82
C GLY A 261 70.00 -24.32 -48.06
N ILE A 262 70.34 -23.97 -49.31
CA ILE A 262 70.76 -22.60 -49.67
C ILE A 262 69.62 -21.59 -49.49
N VAL A 263 68.38 -21.97 -49.83
CA VAL A 263 67.20 -21.12 -49.57
C VAL A 263 66.96 -20.92 -48.07
N LYS A 264 67.13 -21.98 -47.27
CA LYS A 264 67.03 -21.88 -45.80
C LYS A 264 68.15 -21.01 -45.21
N VAL A 265 69.40 -21.20 -45.63
CA VAL A 265 70.55 -20.42 -45.13
C VAL A 265 70.43 -18.94 -45.54
N ARG A 266 70.01 -18.63 -46.77
CA ARG A 266 69.68 -17.24 -47.16
C ARG A 266 68.52 -16.68 -46.34
N GLY A 267 67.48 -17.47 -46.10
CA GLY A 267 66.37 -17.09 -45.24
C GLY A 267 66.80 -16.81 -43.78
N TYR A 268 67.73 -17.60 -43.25
CA TYR A 268 68.30 -17.38 -41.91
C TYR A 268 69.20 -16.14 -41.89
N ALA A 269 70.02 -15.91 -42.93
CA ALA A 269 70.84 -14.71 -43.04
C ALA A 269 70.00 -13.41 -43.12
N ASP A 270 68.91 -13.42 -43.88
CA ASP A 270 67.99 -12.28 -43.94
C ASP A 270 67.22 -12.07 -42.62
N ARG A 271 66.86 -13.16 -41.91
CA ARG A 271 66.28 -13.08 -40.58
C ARG A 271 67.25 -12.51 -39.56
N LEU A 272 68.52 -12.92 -39.60
CA LEU A 272 69.59 -12.38 -38.74
C LEU A 272 69.83 -10.90 -39.02
N ARG A 273 69.82 -10.49 -40.30
CA ARG A 273 70.00 -9.09 -40.71
C ARG A 273 68.83 -8.21 -40.24
N LYS A 274 67.58 -8.72 -40.34
CA LYS A 274 66.39 -8.04 -39.78
C LYS A 274 66.42 -7.99 -38.26
N ALA A 275 66.83 -9.07 -37.60
CA ALA A 275 66.95 -9.12 -36.13
C ALA A 275 67.98 -8.11 -35.62
N ARG A 276 69.15 -8.00 -36.27
CA ARG A 276 70.17 -6.99 -35.97
C ARG A 276 69.66 -5.57 -36.16
N ALA A 277 68.91 -5.29 -37.22
CA ALA A 277 68.30 -3.97 -37.44
C ALA A 277 67.26 -3.62 -36.36
N VAL A 278 66.52 -4.61 -35.84
CA VAL A 278 65.58 -4.42 -34.71
C VAL A 278 66.34 -4.19 -33.40
N ARG A 279 67.44 -4.93 -33.16
CA ARG A 279 68.32 -4.73 -32.00
C ARG A 279 68.91 -3.32 -31.98
N ASP A 280 69.45 -2.85 -33.10
CA ASP A 280 70.05 -1.51 -33.20
C ASP A 280 68.99 -0.41 -32.99
N ARG A 281 67.72 -0.69 -33.29
CA ARG A 281 66.59 0.20 -33.03
C ARG A 281 66.12 0.20 -31.56
N LEU A 282 66.42 -0.85 -30.81
CA LEU A 282 66.06 -1.03 -29.40
C LEU A 282 67.23 -0.78 -28.43
N GLN A 283 68.42 -0.50 -28.96
CA GLN A 283 69.61 -0.18 -28.19
C GLN A 283 69.43 1.22 -27.56
N GLY A 284 69.09 1.26 -26.26
CA GLY A 284 68.81 2.49 -25.52
C GLY A 284 67.75 2.36 -24.41
N PHE A 285 67.01 1.26 -24.35
CA PHE A 285 66.04 0.98 -23.28
C PHE A 285 66.67 0.06 -22.21
N GLU A 286 67.51 0.60 -21.32
CA GLU A 286 68.19 -0.21 -20.30
C GLU A 286 67.38 -0.48 -19.03
N GLU A 287 66.38 0.33 -18.67
CA GLU A 287 65.53 0.04 -17.52
C GLU A 287 64.14 0.68 -17.69
N ILE A 288 63.13 -0.12 -17.99
CA ILE A 288 61.74 0.31 -17.88
C ILE A 288 61.25 -0.15 -16.51
N THR A 289 61.20 0.78 -15.55
CA THR A 289 60.65 0.54 -14.22
C THR A 289 59.15 0.34 -14.31
N LEU A 290 58.70 -0.91 -14.22
CA LEU A 290 57.28 -1.26 -14.15
C LEU A 290 56.67 -0.68 -12.86
N PRO A 291 55.53 0.04 -12.94
CA PRO A 291 54.76 0.39 -11.76
C PRO A 291 54.37 -0.88 -11.02
N ASN A 292 54.65 -0.93 -9.71
CA ASN A 292 54.44 -2.11 -8.87
C ASN A 292 53.00 -2.68 -9.03
N PRO A 293 52.82 -3.92 -9.53
CA PRO A 293 51.50 -4.47 -9.85
C PRO A 293 50.56 -4.57 -8.63
N ALA A 294 51.12 -4.65 -7.40
CA ALA A 294 50.33 -4.62 -6.18
C ALA A 294 49.62 -3.28 -5.96
N ARG A 295 50.29 -2.15 -6.28
CA ARG A 295 49.69 -0.80 -6.17
C ARG A 295 48.58 -0.59 -7.21
N LEU A 296 48.73 -1.16 -8.40
CA LEU A 296 47.71 -1.11 -9.45
C LEU A 296 46.41 -1.81 -9.02
N ALA A 297 46.53 -2.98 -8.38
CA ALA A 297 45.38 -3.71 -7.83
C ALA A 297 44.70 -2.94 -6.69
N GLU A 298 45.48 -2.27 -5.84
CA GLU A 298 44.98 -1.46 -4.73
C GLU A 298 44.23 -0.21 -5.21
N ILE A 299 44.74 0.50 -6.21
CA ILE A 299 44.05 1.66 -6.81
C ILE A 299 42.76 1.23 -7.50
N LYS A 300 42.75 0.08 -8.18
CA LYS A 300 41.52 -0.49 -8.77
C LYS A 300 40.45 -0.80 -7.72
N SER A 301 40.84 -1.40 -6.59
CA SER A 301 39.89 -1.75 -5.52
C SER A 301 39.30 -0.49 -4.89
N GLN A 302 40.14 0.52 -4.59
CA GLN A 302 39.70 1.81 -4.05
C GLN A 302 38.76 2.54 -5.03
N ARG A 303 39.08 2.56 -6.33
CA ARG A 303 38.20 3.13 -7.36
C ARG A 303 36.84 2.44 -7.39
N SER A 304 36.81 1.10 -7.36
CA SER A 304 35.54 0.35 -7.35
C SER A 304 34.68 0.65 -6.13
N ALA A 305 35.30 0.88 -4.97
CA ALA A 305 34.60 1.26 -3.73
C ALA A 305 34.01 2.68 -3.83
N VAL A 306 34.74 3.64 -4.40
CA VAL A 306 34.23 5.01 -4.61
C VAL A 306 33.11 5.04 -5.65
N GLU A 307 33.22 4.29 -6.74
CA GLU A 307 32.14 4.15 -7.73
C GLU A 307 30.88 3.53 -7.11
N ALA A 308 31.01 2.57 -6.21
CA ALA A 308 29.89 2.00 -5.46
C ALA A 308 29.23 3.03 -4.53
N LEU A 309 30.02 3.85 -3.83
CA LEU A 309 29.51 4.94 -3.00
C LEU A 309 28.76 5.99 -3.85
N LYS A 310 29.27 6.33 -5.04
CA LYS A 310 28.62 7.25 -5.98
C LYS A 310 27.25 6.75 -6.45
N LYS A 311 27.12 5.45 -6.75
CA LYS A 311 25.83 4.83 -7.08
C LYS A 311 24.84 4.93 -5.91
N ARG A 312 25.30 4.74 -4.68
CA ARG A 312 24.46 4.87 -3.47
C ARG A 312 24.04 6.31 -3.20
N LEU A 313 24.93 7.29 -3.38
CA LEU A 313 24.60 8.71 -3.30
C LEU A 313 23.53 9.10 -4.35
N ALA A 314 23.71 8.68 -5.61
CA ALA A 314 22.77 8.97 -6.68
C ALA A 314 21.39 8.34 -6.42
N ALA A 315 21.34 7.13 -5.86
CA ALA A 315 20.11 6.49 -5.43
C ALA A 315 19.46 7.25 -4.25
N GLY A 316 20.24 7.66 -3.26
CA GLY A 316 19.77 8.45 -2.12
C GLY A 316 19.19 9.81 -2.52
N ARG A 317 19.84 10.54 -3.44
CA ARG A 317 19.32 11.82 -3.98
C ARG A 317 17.99 11.66 -4.72
N LYS A 318 17.82 10.55 -5.47
CA LYS A 318 16.55 10.24 -6.13
C LYS A 318 15.44 9.91 -5.14
N GLU A 319 15.76 9.14 -4.10
CA GLU A 319 14.83 8.83 -3.03
C GLU A 319 14.41 10.10 -2.28
N ASP A 320 15.35 10.98 -1.95
CA ASP A 320 15.05 12.24 -1.27
C ASP A 320 14.14 13.16 -2.11
N ALA A 321 14.40 13.27 -3.43
CA ALA A 321 13.53 14.00 -4.35
C ALA A 321 12.12 13.38 -4.42
N PHE A 322 12.01 12.05 -4.51
CA PHE A 322 10.72 11.36 -4.51
C PHE A 322 9.94 11.59 -3.20
N GLN A 323 10.62 11.55 -2.05
CA GLN A 323 10.01 11.81 -0.76
C GLN A 323 9.57 13.27 -0.61
N GLN A 324 10.32 14.24 -1.16
CA GLN A 324 9.94 15.65 -1.20
C GLN A 324 8.70 15.90 -2.07
N ASP A 325 8.62 15.30 -3.25
CA ASP A 325 7.45 15.40 -4.12
C ASP A 325 6.21 14.81 -3.43
N ALA A 326 6.36 13.64 -2.82
CA ALA A 326 5.26 12.99 -2.13
C ALA A 326 4.85 13.71 -0.82
N LEU A 327 5.79 14.43 -0.17
CA LEU A 327 5.47 15.35 0.93
C LEU A 327 4.62 16.52 0.40
N ASN A 328 5.00 17.14 -0.72
CA ASN A 328 4.25 18.25 -1.31
C ASN A 328 2.82 17.82 -1.67
N GLU A 329 2.66 16.65 -2.28
CA GLU A 329 1.34 16.08 -2.58
C GLU A 329 0.51 15.87 -1.30
N SER A 330 1.11 15.27 -0.27
CA SER A 330 0.45 15.07 1.03
C SER A 330 0.08 16.38 1.72
N THR A 331 0.90 17.44 1.62
CA THR A 331 0.57 18.75 2.19
C THR A 331 -0.57 19.44 1.45
N THR A 332 -0.64 19.26 0.13
CA THR A 332 -1.73 19.80 -0.69
C THR A 332 -3.04 19.10 -0.35
N ALA A 333 -3.01 17.77 -0.22
CA ALA A 333 -4.15 16.97 0.22
C ALA A 333 -4.63 17.34 1.63
N LEU A 334 -3.71 17.67 2.56
CA LEU A 334 -4.08 18.16 3.88
C LEU A 334 -4.81 19.51 3.79
N ALA A 335 -4.29 20.45 2.99
CA ALA A 335 -4.91 21.76 2.81
C ALA A 335 -6.32 21.66 2.21
N GLU A 336 -6.52 20.78 1.24
CA GLU A 336 -7.84 20.50 0.66
C GLU A 336 -8.80 19.88 1.69
N ALA A 337 -8.32 18.91 2.48
CA ALA A 337 -9.13 18.28 3.53
C ALA A 337 -9.51 19.28 4.64
N GLU A 338 -8.60 20.18 5.02
CA GLU A 338 -8.87 21.24 5.99
C GLU A 338 -9.89 22.26 5.45
N ALA A 339 -9.76 22.66 4.17
CA ALA A 339 -10.71 23.54 3.51
C ALA A 339 -12.11 22.91 3.41
N GLU A 340 -12.20 21.61 3.11
CA GLU A 340 -13.47 20.88 3.06
C GLU A 340 -14.12 20.77 4.44
N VAL A 341 -13.34 20.50 5.49
CA VAL A 341 -13.84 20.50 6.87
C VAL A 341 -14.35 21.89 7.25
N GLN A 342 -13.63 22.97 6.92
CA GLN A 342 -14.09 24.34 7.16
C GLN A 342 -15.38 24.66 6.40
N ARG A 343 -15.48 24.28 5.12
CA ARG A 343 -16.68 24.46 4.29
C ARG A 343 -17.91 23.76 4.90
N LEU A 344 -17.73 22.57 5.46
CA LEU A 344 -18.79 21.79 6.10
C LEU A 344 -19.19 22.34 7.48
N LEU A 345 -18.26 22.97 8.20
CA LEU A 345 -18.51 23.55 9.53
C LEU A 345 -19.18 24.94 9.45
N GLY A 346 -18.98 25.69 8.36
CA GLY A 346 -19.52 27.04 8.19
C GLY A 346 -19.10 27.96 9.34
N GLU A 347 -20.01 28.80 9.86
CA GLU A 347 -19.74 29.76 10.94
C GLU A 347 -19.56 29.14 12.34
N ARG A 348 -19.75 27.82 12.51
CA ARG A 348 -19.81 27.22 13.85
C ARG A 348 -18.45 27.13 14.55
N GLY A 349 -17.33 27.18 13.82
CA GLY A 349 -15.95 27.21 14.36
C GLY A 349 -15.53 26.03 15.26
N ILE A 350 -16.45 25.13 15.62
CA ILE A 350 -16.27 24.06 16.58
C ILE A 350 -16.88 22.78 15.99
N CYS A 351 -16.07 21.73 15.90
CA CYS A 351 -16.51 20.45 15.37
C CYS A 351 -17.48 19.75 16.34
N PRO A 352 -18.76 19.51 15.97
CA PRO A 352 -19.77 18.90 16.84
C PRO A 352 -19.47 17.45 17.22
N THR A 353 -18.51 16.80 16.56
CA THR A 353 -18.17 15.38 16.78
C THR A 353 -16.99 15.15 17.71
N CYS A 354 -16.02 16.06 17.76
CA CYS A 354 -14.83 15.93 18.60
C CYS A 354 -14.50 17.18 19.40
N ASN A 355 -15.38 18.18 19.37
CA ASN A 355 -15.27 19.44 20.11
C ASN A 355 -13.97 20.22 19.84
N THR A 356 -13.32 19.94 18.70
CA THR A 356 -12.09 20.61 18.28
C THR A 356 -12.45 21.97 17.71
N ILE A 357 -11.79 23.02 18.20
CA ILE A 357 -11.94 24.38 17.71
C ILE A 357 -11.12 24.49 16.43
N HIS A 358 -11.76 24.87 15.34
CA HIS A 358 -11.12 25.15 14.06
C HIS A 358 -11.13 26.67 13.90
N GLU A 359 -10.00 27.32 14.20
CA GLU A 359 -9.85 28.76 14.00
C GLU A 359 -9.78 29.05 12.49
N GLY A 360 -10.80 29.73 11.96
CA GLY A 360 -10.87 30.11 10.56
C GLY A 360 -11.85 31.26 10.33
N ALA A 361 -11.29 32.46 10.16
CA ALA A 361 -11.87 33.72 9.67
C ALA A 361 -13.01 34.36 10.52
N HIS A 362 -12.62 35.15 11.52
CA HIS A 362 -13.27 36.47 11.66
C HIS A 362 -12.79 37.37 10.50
N PRO A 363 -13.67 38.22 9.94
CA PRO A 363 -13.32 39.11 8.82
C PRO A 363 -12.13 40.03 9.12
#